data_AF-A0A1M6EKH7-F1
#
_entry.id   AF-A0A1M6EKH7-F1
#
_cell.length_a   1.000
_cell.length_b   1.000
_cell.length_c   1.000
_cell.angle_alpha   90.00
_cell.angle_beta   90.00
_cell.angle_gamma   90.00
#
_symmetry.space_group_name_H-M   'P 1'
#
loop_
_entity.id
_entity.type
_entity.pdbx_description
1 polymer ?
#
loop_
_entity_poly.entity_id
_entity_poly.type
_entity_poly.pdbx_seq_one_letter_code
_entity_poly.pdbx_strand_id
1 'polypeptide(L)' 'MKKIFELAGSVLLAFAIAMFLKSNVFAIPEVRMSSMENTLIQGERVLELKFVYGFTEPKRGDVIVLNRER' A
#
# COMPACT_ATOMS: atom_id res chain seq x y z
N MET A 1 -27.93 23.58 -6.03
CA MET A 1 -27.85 22.63 -4.89
C MET A 1 -27.64 21.17 -5.33
N LYS A 2 -28.40 20.61 -6.29
CA LYS A 2 -28.22 19.22 -6.78
C LYS A 2 -26.79 18.87 -7.24
N LYS A 3 -26.15 19.72 -8.06
CA LYS A 3 -24.76 19.49 -8.54
C LYS A 3 -23.72 19.35 -7.42
N ILE A 4 -23.89 20.06 -6.31
CA ILE A 4 -22.95 20.01 -5.18
C ILE A 4 -23.12 18.68 -4.44
N PHE A 5 -24.34 18.17 -4.31
CA PHE A 5 -24.61 16.86 -3.70
C PHE A 5 -24.06 15.71 -4.55
N GLU A 6 -24.19 15.78 -5.88
CA GLU A 6 -23.60 14.78 -6.78
C GLU A 6 -22.06 14.78 -6.71
N LEU A 7 -21.44 15.97 -6.69
CA LEU A 7 -19.99 16.10 -6.53
C LEU A 7 -19.53 15.62 -5.16
N ALA A 8 -20.26 15.96 -4.09
CA ALA A 8 -19.94 15.49 -2.75
C ALA A 8 -20.03 13.96 -2.65
N GLY A 9 -21.06 13.35 -3.26
CA GLY A 9 -21.21 11.91 -3.32
C GLY A 9 -20.08 11.20 -4.06
N SER A 10 -19.65 11.74 -5.20
CA SER A 10 -18.53 11.16 -5.96
C SER A 10 -17.19 11.30 -5.25
N VAL A 11 -16.92 12.43 -4.59
CA VAL A 11 -15.72 12.64 -3.77
C VAL A 11 -15.71 11.68 -2.58
N LEU A 12 -16.83 11.50 -1.89
CA LEU A 12 -16.96 10.55 -0.79
C LEU A 12 -16.67 9.12 -1.24
N LEU A 13 -17.22 8.70 -2.38
CA LEU A 13 -16.99 7.37 -2.92
C LEU A 13 -15.52 7.17 -3.32
N ALA A 14 -14.92 8.15 -4.00
CA ALA A 14 -13.50 8.10 -4.37
C ALA A 14 -12.60 8.01 -3.13
N PHE A 15 -12.92 8.77 -2.08
CA PHE A 15 -12.18 8.75 -0.82
C PHE A 15 -12.30 7.39 -0.10
N ALA A 16 -13.50 6.82 -0.04
CA ALA A 16 -13.73 5.50 0.53
C ALA A 16 -12.93 4.41 -0.20
N ILE A 17 -12.94 4.45 -1.54
CA ILE A 17 -12.14 3.53 -2.37
C ILE A 17 -10.65 3.73 -2.09
N ALA A 18 -10.16 4.97 -2.05
CA ALA A 18 -8.76 5.26 -1.77
C ALA A 18 -8.31 4.74 -0.40
N MET A 19 -9.13 4.90 0.63
CA MET A 19 -8.86 4.35 1.96
C MET A 19 -8.80 2.82 1.95
N PHE A 20 -9.76 2.18 1.27
CA PHE A 20 -9.79 0.72 1.15
C PHE A 20 -8.53 0.18 0.46
N LEU A 21 -8.12 0.81 -0.64
CA LEU A 21 -6.91 0.45 -1.40
C LEU A 21 -5.64 0.61 -0.56
N LYS A 22 -5.50 1.75 0.15
CA LYS A 22 -4.33 2.02 1.01
C LYS A 22 -4.23 1.05 2.18
N SER A 23 -5.36 0.62 2.72
CA SER A 23 -5.40 -0.30 3.86
C SER A 23 -5.13 -1.75 3.46
N ASN A 24 -5.69 -2.21 2.34
CA ASN A 24 -5.74 -3.65 2.02
C ASN A 24 -4.96 -4.04 0.76
N VAL A 25 -4.81 -3.15 -0.22
CA VAL A 25 -4.31 -3.55 -1.55
C VAL A 25 -2.83 -3.25 -1.69
N PHE A 26 -2.43 -2.00 -1.46
CA PHE A 26 -1.05 -1.58 -1.65
C PHE A 26 -0.63 -0.48 -0.68
N ALA A 27 0.68 -0.38 -0.46
CA ALA A 27 1.29 0.73 0.24
C ALA A 27 2.57 1.17 -0.48
N ILE A 28 2.98 2.43 -0.26
CA ILE A 28 4.25 2.95 -0.78
C ILE A 28 5.09 3.42 0.41
N PRO A 29 5.65 2.50 1.22
CA PRO A 29 6.54 2.84 2.31
C PRO A 29 7.90 3.36 1.80
N GLU A 30 8.53 4.21 2.61
CA GLU A 30 9.91 4.63 2.45
C GLU A 30 10.84 3.69 3.23
N VAL A 31 11.92 3.25 2.60
CA VAL A 31 12.93 2.38 3.20
C VAL A 31 13.78 3.17 4.17
N ARG A 32 13.65 2.87 5.47
CA ARG A 32 14.36 3.57 6.55
C ARG A 32 15.60 2.85 7.08
N MET A 33 15.77 1.56 6.78
CA MET A 33 16.83 0.71 7.33
C MET A 33 17.85 0.30 6.27
N SER A 34 19.11 0.14 6.69
CA SER A 34 20.23 -0.27 5.84
C SER A 34 20.37 -1.79 5.63
N SER A 35 19.53 -2.61 6.27
CA SER A 35 19.64 -4.08 6.21
C SER A 35 19.51 -4.66 4.79
N MET A 36 18.98 -3.88 3.84
CA MET A 36 18.81 -4.28 2.45
C MET A 36 19.63 -3.40 1.49
N GLU A 37 20.67 -2.68 1.93
CA GLU A 37 21.42 -1.71 1.10
C GLU A 37 21.92 -2.24 -0.25
N ASN A 38 22.21 -3.54 -0.35
CA ASN A 38 22.60 -4.18 -1.63
C ASN A 38 21.44 -4.34 -2.63
N THR A 39 20.20 -4.03 -2.24
CA THR A 39 18.98 -4.23 -3.03
C THR A 39 18.05 -3.01 -2.98
N LEU A 40 17.91 -2.37 -1.82
CA LEU A 40 17.08 -1.20 -1.56
C LEU A 40 17.90 -0.15 -0.80
N ILE A 41 17.95 1.06 -1.35
CA ILE A 41 18.71 2.18 -0.79
C ILE A 41 17.83 2.94 0.20
N GLN A 42 18.44 3.45 1.27
CA GLN A 42 17.73 4.28 2.23
C GLN A 42 17.11 5.52 1.54
N GLY A 43 15.85 5.82 1.88
CA GLY A 43 15.07 6.90 1.27
C GLY A 43 14.35 6.51 -0.03
N GLU A 44 14.55 5.31 -0.56
CA GLU A 44 13.75 4.80 -1.67
C GLU A 44 12.31 4.50 -1.24
N ARG A 45 11.38 4.70 -2.17
CA ARG A 45 9.97 4.34 -2.00
C ARG A 45 9.69 3.06 -2.77
N VAL A 46 9.18 2.06 -2.06
CA VAL A 46 8.88 0.74 -2.64
C VAL A 46 7.38 0.59 -2.75
N LEU A 47 6.88 0.04 -3.87
CA LEU A 47 5.48 -0.33 -4.00
C LEU A 47 5.26 -1.73 -3.40
N GLU A 48 4.57 -1.79 -2.28
CA GLU A 48 4.20 -3.02 -1.59
C GLU A 48 2.79 -3.47 -2.05
N LEU A 49 2.68 -4.68 -2.62
CA LEU A 49 1.41 -5.28 -3.04
C LEU A 49 0.93 -6.33 -2.03
N LYS A 50 0.24 -5.89 -0.98
CA LYS A 50 -0.23 -6.73 0.14
C LYS A 50 -1.26 -7.76 -0.29
N PHE A 51 -2.15 -7.38 -1.20
CA PHE A 51 -3.27 -8.21 -1.63
C PHE A 51 -2.85 -9.56 -2.21
N VAL A 52 -1.73 -9.60 -2.94
CA VAL A 52 -1.27 -10.82 -3.65
C VAL A 52 -0.99 -11.95 -2.65
N TYR A 53 -0.30 -11.63 -1.56
CA TYR A 53 0.07 -12.62 -0.54
C TYR A 53 -1.10 -13.04 0.37
N GLY A 54 -2.30 -12.47 0.19
CA GLY A 54 -3.54 -12.99 0.79
C GLY A 54 -4.08 -14.23 0.06
N PHE A 55 -3.72 -14.43 -1.21
CA PHE A 55 -4.19 -15.56 -2.04
C PHE A 55 -3.08 -16.52 -2.42
N THR A 56 -1.83 -16.08 -2.40
CA THR A 56 -0.68 -16.90 -2.76
C THR A 56 0.36 -16.89 -1.66
N GLU A 57 0.95 -18.04 -1.36
CA GLU A 57 2.06 -18.11 -0.44
C GLU A 57 3.32 -17.43 -1.01
N PRO A 58 4.13 -16.76 -0.18
CA PRO A 58 5.37 -16.12 -0.60
C PRO A 58 6.37 -17.16 -1.11
N LYS A 59 7.07 -16.84 -2.19
CA LYS A 59 8.04 -17.73 -2.84
C LYS A 59 9.47 -17.31 -2.50
N ARG A 60 10.41 -18.26 -2.66
CA ARG A 60 11.83 -17.95 -2.52
C ARG A 60 12.24 -16.89 -3.54
N GLY A 61 12.86 -15.82 -3.06
CA GLY A 61 13.26 -14.67 -3.86
C GLY A 61 12.33 -13.46 -3.74
N ASP A 62 11.14 -13.62 -3.14
CA ASP A 62 10.22 -12.50 -2.93
C ASP A 62 10.72 -11.58 -1.80
N VAL A 63 10.63 -10.27 -2.04
CA VAL A 63 10.83 -9.26 -1.00
C VAL A 63 9.47 -8.94 -0.39
N ILE A 64 9.29 -9.35 0.86
CA ILE A 64 8.04 -9.15 1.61
C ILE A 64 8.26 -8.16 2.76
N VAL A 65 7.27 -7.29 2.98
CA VAL A 65 7.24 -6.40 4.13
C VAL A 65 6.52 -7.14 5.26
N LEU A 66 7.24 -7.39 6.35
CA LEU A 66 6.67 -8.02 7.54
C LEU A 66 6.26 -6.92 8.51
N ASN A 67 4.96 -6.81 8.79
CA ASN A 67 4.51 -6.03 9.92
C ASN A 67 4.91 -6.75 11.20
N ARG A 68 5.90 -6.21 11.92
CA ARG A 68 6.19 -6.63 13.29
C ARG A 68 5.13 -6.04 14.22
N GLU A 69 3.94 -6.63 14.20
CA GLU A 69 3.01 -6.47 15.32
C GLU A 69 3.58 -7.30 16.49
N ARG A 70 3.58 -6.71 17.69
CA ARG A 70 3.79 -7.47 18.92
C ARG A 70 2.66 -8.47 19.11
#